data_AF-A0A6L7G4Z1-F1
#
_entry.id   AF-A0A6L7G4Z1-F1
#
_cell.length_a   1.000
_cell.length_b   1.000
_cell.length_c   1.000
_cell.angle_alpha   90.00
_cell.angle_beta   90.00
_cell.angle_gamma   90.00
#
_symmetry.space_group_name_H-M   'P 1'
#
loop_
_entity.id
_entity.type
_entity.pdbx_description
1 polymer ?
#
loop_
_entity_poly.entity_id
_entity_poly.type
_entity_poly.pdbx_seq_one_letter_code
_entity_poly.pdbx_strand_id
1 'polypeptide(L)'
;MPQTDHLRTDCSKCAALCCLALAFDRGRDFAFDKNPGEPCRNLSGHSCTIHDRLDGEGMRGCVAYDCLGAGNRVVQEVFAGRSWQSEPQLTRPMMEAFSGMREVHRRIDLLRAAETLPLEPGDERIRCEFLERLERHRWSGAELNDFEVGLALEIDLFFHGLHRYGPLDPAFGV
;
A
#
# COMPACT_ATOMS: atom_id res chain seq x y z
N MET A 1 15.25 -20.73 2.65
CA MET A 1 13.82 -20.65 2.31
C MET A 1 13.67 -19.45 1.39
N PRO A 2 12.91 -19.50 0.29
CA PRO A 2 12.72 -18.32 -0.55
C PRO A 2 12.06 -17.24 0.30
N GLN A 3 12.66 -16.04 0.33
CA GLN A 3 12.12 -14.89 1.05
C GLN A 3 10.76 -14.56 0.44
N THR A 4 9.70 -14.62 1.26
CA THR A 4 8.36 -14.21 0.82
C THR A 4 8.43 -12.74 0.47
N ASP A 5 8.16 -12.38 -0.79
CA ASP A 5 8.08 -10.99 -1.18
C ASP A 5 6.85 -10.33 -0.53
N HIS A 6 7.10 -9.43 0.42
CA HIS A 6 6.07 -8.72 1.16
C HIS A 6 5.17 -7.85 0.28
N LEU A 7 5.65 -7.41 -0.90
CA LEU A 7 4.89 -6.55 -1.80
C LEU A 7 4.03 -7.31 -2.80
N ARG A 8 4.09 -8.65 -2.80
CA ARG A 8 3.30 -9.45 -3.74
C ARG A 8 1.81 -9.40 -3.37
N THR A 9 1.03 -8.87 -4.30
CA THR A 9 -0.43 -8.90 -4.23
C THR A 9 -0.97 -10.32 -4.46
N ASP A 10 -1.76 -10.81 -3.52
CA ASP A 10 -2.55 -12.04 -3.64
C ASP A 10 -3.98 -11.79 -3.13
N CYS A 11 -4.86 -11.34 -4.03
CA CYS A 11 -6.25 -11.01 -3.68
C CYS A 11 -7.03 -12.20 -3.10
N SER A 12 -6.66 -13.44 -3.42
CA SER A 12 -7.32 -14.64 -2.88
C SER A 12 -7.08 -14.83 -1.37
N LYS A 13 -6.04 -14.18 -0.84
CA LYS A 13 -5.72 -14.12 0.59
C LYS A 13 -6.20 -12.83 1.26
N CYS A 14 -6.98 -12.02 0.56
CA CYS A 14 -7.55 -10.78 1.10
C CYS A 14 -9.07 -10.91 1.27
N ALA A 15 -9.65 -10.00 2.05
CA ALA A 15 -11.09 -9.80 2.20
C ALA A 15 -11.55 -8.62 1.34
N ALA A 16 -10.99 -8.46 0.13
CA ALA A 16 -11.31 -7.37 -0.79
C ALA A 16 -11.24 -5.94 -0.20
N LEU A 17 -10.21 -5.66 0.61
CA LEU A 17 -10.09 -4.40 1.35
C LEU A 17 -9.99 -3.18 0.42
N CYS A 18 -9.39 -3.28 -0.76
CA CYS A 18 -9.40 -2.18 -1.74
C CYS A 18 -10.80 -1.86 -2.28
N CYS A 19 -11.65 -2.87 -2.47
CA CYS A 19 -13.02 -2.70 -2.97
C CYS A 19 -13.99 -2.19 -1.89
N LEU A 20 -13.64 -2.38 -0.61
CA LEU A 20 -14.38 -1.86 0.54
C LEU A 20 -13.91 -0.45 0.92
N ALA A 21 -12.61 -0.30 1.20
CA ALA A 21 -12.08 0.82 1.96
C ALA A 21 -11.91 2.10 1.15
N LEU A 22 -11.53 1.98 -0.13
CA LEU A 22 -11.17 3.15 -0.96
C LEU A 22 -12.41 3.84 -1.50
N ALA A 23 -12.45 5.16 -1.39
CA ALA A 23 -13.46 5.98 -2.04
C ALA A 23 -13.06 6.32 -3.48
N PHE A 24 -14.05 6.58 -4.34
CA PHE A 24 -13.83 7.20 -5.63
C PHE A 24 -15.09 7.91 -6.11
N ASP A 25 -14.90 9.00 -6.87
CA ASP A 25 -15.99 9.75 -7.48
C ASP A 25 -16.12 9.39 -8.96
N ARG A 26 -17.34 9.48 -9.47
CA ARG A 26 -17.63 9.29 -10.89
C ARG A 26 -16.86 10.32 -11.71
N GLY A 27 -16.19 9.84 -12.76
CA GLY A 27 -15.43 10.72 -13.64
C GLY A 27 -14.75 9.94 -14.76
N ARG A 28 -13.57 10.41 -15.15
CA ARG A 28 -12.78 9.77 -16.21
C ARG A 28 -12.37 8.35 -15.86
N ASP A 29 -12.08 8.09 -14.59
CA ASP A 29 -11.42 6.83 -14.18
C ASP A 29 -12.39 5.85 -13.50
N PHE A 30 -13.61 6.30 -13.16
CA PHE A 30 -14.65 5.51 -12.49
C PHE A 30 -16.05 5.84 -13.04
N ALA A 31 -16.83 4.81 -13.35
CA ALA A 31 -18.17 4.95 -13.95
C ALA A 31 -19.27 5.38 -12.95
N PHE A 32 -19.00 5.30 -11.65
CA PHE A 32 -19.95 5.60 -10.57
C PHE A 32 -19.19 6.06 -9.32
N ASP A 33 -19.89 6.73 -8.41
CA ASP A 33 -19.38 7.14 -7.11
C ASP A 33 -19.42 5.96 -6.13
N LYS A 34 -18.48 5.92 -5.18
CA LYS A 34 -18.47 4.94 -4.10
C LYS A 34 -17.86 5.55 -2.84
N ASN A 35 -18.60 5.50 -1.73
CA ASN A 35 -18.11 5.95 -0.44
C ASN A 35 -17.04 5.00 0.13
N PRO A 36 -16.15 5.46 1.02
CA PRO A 36 -15.29 4.56 1.77
C PRO A 36 -16.12 3.72 2.74
N GLY A 37 -15.81 2.42 2.85
CA GLY A 37 -16.58 1.47 3.68
C GLY A 37 -17.86 0.96 3.02
N GLU A 38 -18.23 1.50 1.86
CA GLU A 38 -19.26 0.92 0.99
C GLU A 38 -18.61 -0.14 0.09
N PRO A 39 -19.05 -1.41 0.14
CA PRO A 39 -18.55 -2.43 -0.77
C PRO A 39 -18.88 -2.07 -2.22
N CYS A 40 -17.89 -2.17 -3.12
CA CYS A 40 -18.12 -1.99 -4.55
C CYS A 40 -19.26 -2.89 -5.06
N ARG A 41 -20.17 -2.34 -5.86
CA ARG A 41 -21.33 -3.09 -6.43
C ARG A 41 -20.93 -4.31 -7.28
N ASN A 42 -19.68 -4.35 -7.76
CA ASN A 42 -19.13 -5.46 -8.54
C ASN A 42 -18.41 -6.51 -7.67
N LEU A 43 -18.43 -6.37 -6.34
CA LEU A 43 -17.76 -7.30 -5.43
C LEU A 43 -18.58 -8.57 -5.24
N SER A 44 -17.92 -9.73 -5.33
CA SER A 44 -18.45 -11.04 -4.99
C SER A 44 -17.40 -11.84 -4.21
N GLY A 45 -17.60 -11.97 -2.90
CA GLY A 45 -16.58 -12.52 -1.99
C GLY A 45 -15.32 -11.66 -2.01
N HIS A 46 -14.18 -12.24 -2.39
CA HIS A 46 -12.92 -11.51 -2.58
C HIS A 46 -12.68 -11.05 -4.04
N SER A 47 -13.58 -11.37 -4.97
CA SER A 47 -13.40 -11.20 -6.41
C SER A 47 -14.25 -10.07 -6.97
N CYS A 48 -13.78 -9.46 -8.05
CA CYS A 48 -14.57 -8.52 -8.84
C CYS A 48 -15.24 -9.27 -10.00
N THR A 49 -16.56 -9.17 -10.14
CA THR A 49 -17.36 -9.87 -11.18
C THR A 49 -17.13 -9.34 -12.60
N ILE A 50 -16.36 -8.25 -12.73
CA ILE A 50 -16.04 -7.60 -13.99
C ILE A 50 -14.52 -7.38 -14.17
N HIS A 51 -13.69 -8.08 -13.40
CA HIS A 51 -12.25 -7.80 -13.31
C HIS A 51 -11.55 -7.79 -14.68
N ASP A 52 -11.91 -8.74 -15.55
CA ASP A 52 -11.42 -8.93 -16.91
C ASP A 52 -11.90 -7.88 -17.92
N ARG A 53 -12.86 -7.04 -17.54
CA ARG A 53 -13.47 -6.00 -18.40
C ARG A 53 -13.53 -4.63 -17.75
N LEU A 54 -12.77 -4.39 -16.68
CA LEU A 54 -12.77 -3.12 -15.92
C LEU A 54 -12.59 -1.89 -16.81
N ASP A 55 -11.65 -1.93 -17.76
CA ASP A 55 -11.40 -0.80 -18.67
C ASP A 55 -12.64 -0.49 -19.54
N GLY A 56 -13.24 -1.51 -20.15
CA GLY A 56 -14.46 -1.37 -20.96
C GLY A 56 -15.69 -0.93 -20.17
N GLU A 57 -15.73 -1.23 -18.86
CA GLU A 57 -16.81 -0.84 -17.95
C GLU A 57 -16.54 0.52 -17.26
N GLY A 58 -15.50 1.25 -17.68
CA GLY A 58 -15.19 2.59 -17.18
C GLY A 58 -14.57 2.62 -15.79
N MET A 59 -13.82 1.57 -15.42
CA MET A 59 -13.17 1.40 -14.11
C MET A 59 -11.64 1.39 -14.23
N ARG A 60 -11.07 2.29 -15.06
CA ARG A 60 -9.61 2.43 -15.26
C ARG A 60 -8.83 2.67 -13.98
N GLY A 61 -9.42 3.38 -13.03
CA GLY A 61 -8.79 3.58 -11.72
C GLY A 61 -8.55 2.26 -10.99
N CYS A 62 -9.45 1.27 -11.12
CA CYS A 62 -9.22 -0.07 -10.58
C CYS A 62 -8.15 -0.86 -11.33
N VAL A 63 -7.94 -0.60 -12.64
CA VAL A 63 -6.89 -1.24 -13.43
C VAL A 63 -5.51 -0.70 -13.05
N ALA A 64 -5.39 0.61 -12.85
CA ALA A 64 -4.13 1.28 -12.53
C ALA A 64 -3.70 1.08 -11.06
N TYR A 65 -4.62 0.68 -10.20
CA TYR A 65 -4.40 0.61 -8.77
C TYR A 65 -3.80 -0.75 -8.34
N ASP A 66 -2.70 -0.68 -7.59
CA ASP A 66 -2.17 -1.81 -6.81
C ASP A 66 -2.02 -1.41 -5.34
N CYS A 67 -2.40 -2.31 -4.43
CA CYS A 67 -2.17 -2.13 -3.00
C CYS A 67 -0.81 -2.66 -2.55
N LEU A 68 0.00 -3.19 -3.48
CA LEU A 68 1.32 -3.79 -3.23
C LEU A 68 1.26 -4.89 -2.18
N GLY A 69 0.21 -5.70 -2.17
CA GLY A 69 0.03 -6.79 -1.20
C GLY A 69 -0.41 -6.38 0.22
N ALA A 70 -0.67 -5.09 0.47
CA ALA A 70 -1.09 -4.63 1.79
C ALA A 70 -2.37 -5.33 2.28
N GLY A 71 -3.32 -5.57 1.37
CA GLY A 71 -4.61 -6.18 1.70
C GLY A 71 -4.47 -7.63 2.19
N ASN A 72 -3.67 -8.46 1.51
CA ASN A 72 -3.45 -9.84 1.98
C ASN A 72 -2.62 -9.87 3.26
N ARG A 73 -1.67 -8.95 3.45
CA ARG A 73 -0.89 -8.90 4.68
C ARG A 73 -1.75 -8.54 5.90
N VAL A 74 -2.64 -7.55 5.77
CA VAL A 74 -3.59 -7.20 6.85
C VAL A 74 -4.45 -8.39 7.23
N VAL A 75 -5.09 -9.04 6.25
CA VAL A 75 -6.00 -10.15 6.55
C VAL A 75 -5.26 -11.32 7.15
N GLN A 76 -4.13 -11.73 6.58
CA GLN A 76 -3.44 -12.95 7.00
C GLN A 76 -2.62 -12.75 8.27
N GLU A 77 -1.89 -11.64 8.41
CA GLU A 77 -0.95 -11.44 9.52
C GLU A 77 -1.56 -10.67 10.68
N VAL A 78 -2.41 -9.66 10.43
CA VAL A 78 -2.97 -8.79 11.49
C VAL A 78 -4.28 -9.36 12.04
N PHE A 79 -5.12 -9.92 11.17
CA PHE A 79 -6.45 -10.43 11.54
C PHE A 79 -6.57 -11.96 11.47
N ALA A 80 -5.45 -12.68 11.31
CA ALA A 80 -5.39 -14.14 11.34
C ALA A 80 -6.39 -14.84 10.39
N GLY A 81 -6.59 -14.29 9.20
CA GLY A 81 -7.47 -14.81 8.15
C GLY A 81 -8.95 -14.45 8.30
N ARG A 82 -9.33 -13.65 9.32
CA ARG A 82 -10.72 -13.22 9.53
C ARG A 82 -11.17 -12.23 8.46
N SER A 83 -12.48 -12.12 8.25
CA SER A 83 -13.08 -11.27 7.23
C SER A 83 -14.20 -10.39 7.80
N TRP A 84 -14.24 -9.13 7.38
CA TRP A 84 -15.34 -8.21 7.68
C TRP A 84 -16.68 -8.69 7.13
N GLN A 85 -16.68 -9.54 6.09
CA GLN A 85 -17.90 -10.07 5.47
C GLN A 85 -18.65 -11.03 6.39
N SER A 86 -17.92 -11.84 7.16
CA SER A 86 -18.48 -12.73 8.18
C SER A 86 -18.58 -12.07 9.56
N GLU A 87 -17.80 -11.01 9.79
CA GLU A 87 -17.66 -10.34 11.09
C GLU A 87 -17.72 -8.81 10.92
N PRO A 88 -18.92 -8.22 10.78
CA PRO A 88 -19.09 -6.80 10.47
C PRO A 88 -18.40 -5.82 11.43
N GLN A 89 -18.21 -6.23 12.70
CA GLN A 89 -17.46 -5.47 13.70
C GLN A 89 -15.98 -5.24 13.32
N LEU A 90 -15.43 -6.03 12.39
CA LEU A 90 -14.06 -5.89 11.90
C LEU A 90 -13.92 -4.88 10.75
N THR A 91 -15.03 -4.40 10.17
CA THR A 91 -15.00 -3.51 9.00
C THR A 91 -14.09 -2.30 9.23
N ARG A 92 -14.35 -1.52 10.28
CA ARG A 92 -13.56 -0.33 10.59
C ARG A 92 -12.11 -0.67 10.99
N PRO A 93 -11.84 -1.59 11.94
CA PRO A 93 -10.47 -1.98 12.29
C PRO A 93 -9.64 -2.45 11.08
N MET A 94 -10.23 -3.23 10.17
CA MET A 94 -9.54 -3.70 8.96
C MET A 94 -9.27 -2.56 7.97
N MET A 95 -10.20 -1.61 7.81
CA MET A 95 -9.99 -0.44 6.96
C MET A 95 -8.86 0.45 7.47
N GLU A 96 -8.82 0.71 8.77
CA GLU A 96 -7.77 1.52 9.41
C GLU A 96 -6.39 0.84 9.26
N ALA A 97 -6.31 -0.46 9.60
CA ALA A 97 -5.08 -1.24 9.40
C ALA A 97 -4.65 -1.33 7.93
N PHE A 98 -5.60 -1.41 6.99
CA PHE A 98 -5.31 -1.38 5.56
C PHE A 98 -4.70 -0.04 5.12
N SER A 99 -5.19 1.08 5.64
CA SER A 99 -4.59 2.39 5.36
C SER A 99 -3.13 2.43 5.81
N GLY A 100 -2.85 2.06 7.07
CA GLY A 100 -1.48 2.02 7.59
C GLY A 100 -0.57 1.06 6.82
N MET A 101 -1.07 -0.15 6.48
CA MET A 101 -0.26 -1.15 5.78
C MET A 101 0.08 -0.72 4.35
N ARG A 102 -0.81 0.01 3.66
CA ARG A 102 -0.50 0.60 2.34
C ARG A 102 0.68 1.56 2.45
N GLU A 103 0.74 2.36 3.51
CA GLU A 103 1.83 3.31 3.72
C GLU A 103 3.14 2.62 4.09
N VAL A 104 3.10 1.52 4.84
CA VAL A 104 4.26 0.63 5.07
C VAL A 104 4.77 0.07 3.76
N HIS A 105 3.89 -0.53 2.95
CA HIS A 105 4.26 -1.19 1.70
C HIS A 105 4.75 -0.21 0.64
N ARG A 106 4.15 0.98 0.55
CA ARG A 106 4.65 2.09 -0.28
C ARG A 106 6.09 2.46 0.08
N ARG A 107 6.42 2.53 1.37
CA ARG A 107 7.77 2.91 1.81
C ARG A 107 8.78 1.79 1.60
N ILE A 108 8.40 0.52 1.74
CA ILE A 108 9.22 -0.61 1.30
C ILE A 108 9.54 -0.48 -0.20
N ASP A 109 8.52 -0.21 -1.03
CA ASP A 109 8.69 -0.04 -2.47
C ASP A 109 9.63 1.13 -2.82
N LEU A 110 9.42 2.29 -2.20
CA LEU A 110 10.30 3.45 -2.36
C LEU A 110 11.74 3.17 -1.92
N LEU A 111 11.95 2.50 -0.77
CA LEU A 111 13.28 2.15 -0.27
C LEU A 111 13.98 1.11 -1.16
N ARG A 112 13.23 0.19 -1.78
CA ARG A 112 13.76 -0.72 -2.80
C ARG A 112 14.15 0.07 -4.06
N ALA A 113 13.29 0.97 -4.54
CA ALA A 113 13.58 1.80 -5.71
C ALA A 113 14.80 2.71 -5.50
N ALA A 114 15.00 3.22 -4.28
CA ALA A 114 16.12 4.10 -3.93
C ALA A 114 17.51 3.42 -4.05
N GLU A 115 17.58 2.08 -4.08
CA GLU A 115 18.82 1.35 -4.37
C GLU A 115 19.42 1.73 -5.74
N THR A 116 18.60 2.21 -6.66
CA THR A 116 19.05 2.64 -8.00
C THR A 116 19.76 4.00 -8.00
N LEU A 117 19.72 4.74 -6.88
CA LEU A 117 20.41 6.02 -6.73
C LEU A 117 21.89 5.80 -6.37
N PRO A 118 22.79 6.74 -6.72
CA PRO A 118 24.21 6.67 -6.35
C PRO A 118 24.41 7.10 -4.89
N LEU A 119 23.79 6.38 -3.95
CA LEU A 119 23.82 6.71 -2.53
C LEU A 119 25.24 6.58 -1.96
N GLU A 120 25.66 7.56 -1.16
CA GLU A 120 26.86 7.42 -0.34
C GLU A 120 26.69 6.29 0.69
N PRO A 121 27.79 5.64 1.15
CA PRO A 121 27.71 4.50 2.06
C PRO A 121 26.90 4.76 3.35
N GLY A 122 26.84 6.01 3.83
CA GLY A 122 26.04 6.39 4.99
C GLY A 122 24.54 6.32 4.72
N ASP A 123 24.08 6.88 3.61
CA ASP A 123 22.65 6.88 3.23
C ASP A 123 22.19 5.48 2.81
N GLU A 124 23.05 4.71 2.14
CA GLU A 124 22.76 3.32 1.78
C GLU A 124 22.56 2.44 3.01
N ARG A 125 23.35 2.65 4.06
CA ARG A 125 23.15 1.95 5.34
C ARG A 125 21.80 2.30 5.97
N ILE A 126 21.44 3.59 6.02
CA ILE A 126 20.16 4.05 6.58
C ILE A 126 18.97 3.47 5.78
N ARG A 127 19.07 3.47 4.45
CA ARG A 127 18.06 2.85 3.56
C ARG A 127 17.87 1.37 3.91
N CYS A 128 18.96 0.61 4.02
CA CYS A 128 18.92 -0.80 4.39
C CYS A 128 18.31 -1.03 5.79
N GLU A 129 18.66 -0.21 6.78
CA GLU A 129 18.12 -0.29 8.15
C GLU A 129 16.60 -0.05 8.17
N PHE A 130 16.10 0.96 7.46
CA PHE A 130 14.66 1.19 7.33
C PHE A 130 13.97 0.04 6.61
N LEU A 131 14.54 -0.44 5.50
CA LEU A 131 13.95 -1.53 4.73
C LEU A 131 13.84 -2.81 5.57
N GLU A 132 14.92 -3.18 6.27
CA GLU A 132 14.91 -4.35 7.16
C GLU A 132 13.86 -4.19 8.27
N ARG A 133 13.77 -3.00 8.89
CA ARG A 133 12.78 -2.70 9.92
C ARG A 133 11.36 -2.90 9.40
N LEU A 134 11.02 -2.39 8.21
CA LEU A 134 9.67 -2.51 7.66
C LEU A 134 9.31 -3.95 7.22
N GLU A 135 10.25 -4.68 6.63
CA GLU A 135 10.01 -6.03 6.12
C GLU A 135 9.85 -7.05 7.25
N ARG A 136 10.71 -6.98 8.27
CA ARG A 136 10.74 -7.97 9.36
C ARG A 136 9.71 -7.72 10.45
N HIS A 137 9.21 -6.49 10.59
CA HIS A 137 8.27 -6.15 11.66
C HIS A 137 6.94 -6.91 11.52
N ARG A 138 6.42 -7.36 12.66
CA ARG A 138 5.09 -7.98 12.77
C ARG A 138 4.12 -6.92 13.27
N TRP A 139 3.39 -6.34 12.34
CA TRP A 139 2.48 -5.24 12.60
C TRP A 139 1.20 -5.69 13.33
N SER A 140 0.82 -4.95 14.35
CA SER A 140 -0.52 -4.94 14.92
C SER A 140 -1.38 -3.81 14.33
N GLY A 141 -2.70 -3.88 14.50
CA GLY A 141 -3.60 -2.82 14.04
C GLY A 141 -3.31 -1.46 14.68
N ALA A 142 -2.93 -1.43 15.96
CA ALA A 142 -2.59 -0.18 16.66
C ALA A 142 -1.31 0.46 16.08
N GLU A 143 -0.25 -0.33 15.86
CA GLU A 143 0.99 0.19 15.28
C GLU A 143 0.80 0.71 13.84
N LEU A 144 -0.09 0.08 13.06
CA LEU A 144 -0.41 0.55 11.73
C LEU A 144 -1.15 1.90 11.75
N ASN A 145 -2.01 2.12 12.74
CA ASN A 145 -2.71 3.39 12.91
C ASN A 145 -1.75 4.53 13.27
N ASP A 146 -0.68 4.23 14.03
CA ASP A 146 0.31 5.21 14.45
C ASP A 146 1.48 5.36 13.45
N PHE A 147 1.52 4.54 12.40
CA PHE A 147 2.66 4.47 11.47
C PHE A 147 2.95 5.82 10.80
N GLU A 148 1.91 6.54 10.34
CA GLU A 148 2.04 7.82 9.63
C GLU A 148 2.71 8.91 10.48
N VAL A 149 2.43 8.96 11.77
CA VAL A 149 2.96 9.99 12.69
C VAL A 149 4.28 9.58 13.35
N GLY A 150 4.72 8.33 13.15
CA GLY A 150 5.96 7.78 13.68
C GLY A 150 6.98 7.48 12.59
N LEU A 151 7.14 6.19 12.30
CA LEU A 151 8.19 5.70 11.40
C LEU A 151 8.07 6.22 9.97
N ALA A 152 6.84 6.48 9.49
CA ALA A 152 6.66 7.07 8.16
C ALA A 152 7.33 8.44 8.06
N LEU A 153 7.21 9.29 9.09
CA LEU A 153 7.84 10.61 9.12
C LEU A 153 9.36 10.53 9.14
N GLU A 154 9.95 9.58 9.89
CA GLU A 154 11.39 9.33 9.88
C GLU A 154 11.90 8.99 8.47
N ILE A 155 11.16 8.14 7.76
CA ILE A 155 11.49 7.74 6.38
C ILE A 155 11.31 8.91 5.41
N ASP A 156 10.25 9.70 5.57
CA ASP A 156 9.96 10.85 4.70
C ASP A 156 11.04 11.93 4.87
N LEU A 157 11.53 12.16 6.09
CA LEU A 157 12.69 13.03 6.37
C LEU A 157 13.99 12.50 5.75
N PHE A 158 14.21 11.18 5.79
CA PHE A 158 15.34 10.56 5.10
C PHE A 158 15.27 10.80 3.58
N PHE A 159 14.12 10.54 2.95
CA PHE A 159 13.93 10.79 1.51
C PHE A 159 14.11 12.27 1.14
N HIS A 160 13.68 13.19 2.00
CA HIS A 160 13.96 14.61 1.80
C HIS A 160 15.47 14.91 1.77
N GLY A 161 16.25 14.25 2.62
CA GLY A 161 17.72 14.34 2.59
C GLY A 161 18.36 13.78 1.31
N LEU A 162 17.64 12.94 0.56
CA LEU A 162 18.13 12.35 -0.70
C LEU A 162 17.96 13.27 -1.92
N HIS A 163 17.32 14.44 -1.79
CA HIS A 163 17.21 15.39 -2.91
C HIS A 163 18.57 15.80 -3.50
N ARG A 164 19.66 15.69 -2.73
CA ARG A 164 21.05 15.90 -3.20
C ARG A 164 21.50 14.93 -4.30
N TYR A 165 20.83 13.80 -4.46
CA TYR A 165 21.07 12.80 -5.51
C TYR A 165 20.17 12.99 -6.73
N GLY A 166 19.30 14.01 -6.72
CA GLY A 166 18.50 14.38 -7.89
C GLY A 166 19.40 14.80 -9.06
N PRO A 167 18.89 14.78 -10.31
CA PRO A 167 19.66 15.24 -11.46
C PRO A 167 20.17 16.66 -11.19
N LEU A 168 21.49 16.83 -11.26
CA LEU A 168 22.11 18.16 -11.25
C LEU A 168 21.43 18.97 -12.35
N ASP A 169 20.81 20.08 -11.99
CA ASP A 169 20.30 21.03 -12.98
C ASP A 169 21.48 21.48 -13.86
N PRO A 170 21.51 21.16 -15.17
CA PRO A 170 22.58 21.61 -16.04
C PRO A 170 22.59 23.13 -16.24
N ALA A 171 21.62 23.87 -15.69
CA ALA A 171 21.47 25.32 -15.88
C ALA A 171 22.33 26.22 -14.97
N PHE A 172 23.12 25.68 -14.03
CA PHE A 172 24.03 26.49 -13.19
C PHE A 172 25.49 26.01 -13.25
N GLY A 173 26.09 26.15 -14.43
CA GLY A 173 27.55 26.31 -14.57
C GLY A 173 27.88 27.79 -14.70
N VAL A 174 28.54 28.37 -13.69
CA VAL A 174 29.25 29.65 -13.79
C VAL A 174 30.69 29.37 -14.20
#